data_AF-A0A3D9D0H7-F1
#
_entry.id   AF-A0A3D9D0H7-F1
#
_cell.length_a   1.000
_cell.length_b   1.000
_cell.length_c   1.000
_cell.angle_alpha   90.00
_cell.angle_beta   90.00
_cell.angle_gamma   90.00
#
_symmetry.space_group_name_H-M   'P 1'
#
loop_
_entity.id
_entity.type
_entity.pdbx_description
1 polymer ?
#
loop_
_entity_poly.entity_id
_entity_poly.type
_entity_poly.pdbx_seq_one_letter_code
_entity_poly.pdbx_strand_id
1 'polypeptide(L)' 'MALYEFVIPIYKNEYTNYAKLCDSKADPTKKEEAVKLIKQKYSSTFEKMYIDLMDAGKAFADENKLNVNWGN' A
#
# COMPACT_ATOMS: atom_id res chain seq x y z
N MET A 1 3.31 -4.39 -12.62
CA MET A 1 4.43 -4.86 -11.76
C MET A 1 4.94 -3.77 -10.82
N ALA A 2 5.03 -2.50 -11.26
CA ALA A 2 5.59 -1.40 -10.45
C ALA A 2 5.02 -1.24 -9.03
N LEU A 3 3.69 -1.29 -8.83
CA LEU A 3 3.12 -1.13 -7.49
C LEU A 3 3.53 -2.26 -6.53
N TYR A 4 3.53 -3.50 -7.01
CA TYR A 4 3.93 -4.67 -6.21
C TYR A 4 5.39 -4.57 -5.75
N GLU A 5 6.29 -4.22 -6.68
CA GLU A 5 7.72 -4.05 -6.40
C GLU A 5 7.97 -2.90 -5.41
N PHE A 6 7.16 -1.85 -5.47
CA PHE A 6 7.22 -0.73 -4.53
C PHE A 6 6.79 -1.13 -3.12
N VAL A 7 5.69 -1.87 -2.97
CA VAL A 7 5.12 -2.17 -1.63
C VAL A 7 5.84 -3.29 -0.89
N ILE A 8 6.36 -4.32 -1.58
CA ILE A 8 7.05 -5.45 -0.94
C ILE A 8 8.14 -5.02 0.05
N PRO A 9 9.13 -4.19 -0.33
CA PRO A 9 10.21 -3.81 0.58
C PRO A 9 9.69 -3.01 1.78
N ILE A 10 8.64 -2.20 1.58
CA ILE A 10 8.00 -1.43 2.66
C ILE A 10 7.37 -2.38 3.68
N TYR A 11 6.68 -3.44 3.22
CA TYR A 11 6.14 -4.45 4.11
C TYR A 11 7.24 -5.25 4.85
N LYS A 12 8.26 -5.68 4.12
CA LYS A 12 9.36 -6.49 4.68
C LYS A 12 10.21 -5.73 5.69
N ASN A 13 10.36 -4.42 5.53
CA ASN A 13 11.20 -3.62 6.41
C ASN A 13 10.35 -2.86 7.44
N GLU A 14 9.56 -1.90 6.97
CA GLU A 14 8.89 -0.91 7.81
C GLU A 14 7.77 -1.55 8.65
N TYR A 15 6.87 -2.30 8.00
CA TYR A 15 5.78 -2.96 8.71
C TYR A 15 6.24 -4.14 9.57
N THR A 16 7.33 -4.81 9.21
CA THR A 16 7.94 -5.85 10.07
C THR A 16 8.55 -5.24 11.33
N ASN A 17 9.19 -4.08 11.23
CA ASN A 17 9.66 -3.34 12.40
C ASN A 17 8.51 -2.83 13.27
N TYR A 18 7.44 -2.33 12.64
CA TYR A 18 6.22 -1.97 13.35
C TYR A 18 5.59 -3.18 14.09
N ALA A 19 5.52 -4.35 13.46
CA ALA A 19 5.03 -5.57 14.09
C ALA A 19 5.84 -5.95 15.34
N LYS A 20 7.17 -5.86 15.28
CA LYS A 20 8.03 -6.11 16.46
C LYS A 20 7.73 -5.16 17.62
N LEU A 21 7.45 -3.88 17.33
CA LEU A 21 7.03 -2.90 18.35
C LEU A 21 5.68 -3.29 18.95
N CYS A 22 4.74 -3.75 18.12
CA CYS A 22 3.45 -4.27 18.57
C CYS A 22 3.62 -5.44 19.56
N ASP A 23 4.44 -6.43 19.20
CA ASP A 23 4.71 -7.63 19.99
C ASP A 23 5.41 -7.32 21.31
N SER A 24 6.34 -6.35 21.34
CA SER A 24 7.14 -6.03 22.53
C SER A 24 6.37 -5.26 23.61
N LYS A 25 5.04 -5.12 23.51
CA LYS A 25 4.20 -4.22 24.33
C LYS A 25 4.83 -2.83 24.50
N ALA A 26 5.53 -2.35 23.45
CA ALA A 26 6.19 -1.06 23.48
C ALA A 26 5.20 0.09 23.72
N ASP A 27 5.76 1.21 24.18
CA ASP A 27 5.06 2.49 24.34
C ASP A 27 4.11 2.76 23.15
N PRO A 28 2.80 2.95 23.41
CA PRO A 28 1.80 3.24 22.38
C PRO A 28 2.21 4.40 21.46
N THR A 29 2.88 5.41 22.01
CA THR A 29 3.33 6.60 21.29
C THR A 29 4.31 6.23 20.17
N LYS A 30 5.23 5.30 20.44
CA LYS A 30 6.23 4.85 19.46
C LYS A 30 5.61 4.03 18.32
N LYS A 31 4.53 3.31 18.61
CA LYS A 31 3.76 2.55 17.60
C LYS A 31 3.02 3.49 16.66
N GLU A 32 2.37 4.51 17.22
CA GLU A 32 1.63 5.51 16.45
C GLU A 32 2.57 6.35 15.58
N GLU A 33 3.70 6.80 16.12
CA GLU A 33 4.72 7.53 15.36
C GLU A 33 5.27 6.69 14.20
N ALA A 34 5.59 5.41 14.43
CA ALA A 34 6.09 4.52 13.38
C ALA A 34 5.10 4.39 12.22
N VAL A 35 3.81 4.13 12.49
CA VAL A 35 2.79 4.03 11.42
C VAL A 35 2.56 5.36 10.73
N LYS A 36 2.58 6.47 11.49
CA LYS A 36 2.41 7.82 10.92
C LYS A 36 3.53 8.14 9.93
N LEU A 37 4.79 7.81 10.26
CA LEU A 37 5.94 8.02 9.39
C LEU A 37 5.84 7.16 8.12
N ILE A 38 5.44 5.90 8.23
CA ILE A 38 5.21 5.02 7.08
C ILE A 38 4.16 5.62 6.15
N LYS A 39 3.01 6.04 6.70
CA LYS A 39 1.94 6.67 5.90
C LYS A 39 2.43 7.96 5.24
N GLN A 40 3.04 8.87 5.99
CA GLN A 40 3.54 10.13 5.44
C GLN A 40 4.55 9.93 4.30
N LYS A 41 5.41 8.92 4.43
CA LYS A 41 6.48 8.68 3.45
C LYS A 41 5.99 7.99 2.18
N TYR A 42 4.99 7.09 2.28
CA TYR A 42 4.65 6.20 1.17
C TYR A 42 3.21 6.32 0.66
N SER A 43 2.27 6.89 1.42
CA SER A 43 0.84 6.92 1.05
C SER A 43 0.56 7.62 -0.28
N SER A 44 1.13 8.81 -0.51
CA SER A 44 0.88 9.57 -1.73
C SER A 44 1.40 8.85 -2.98
N THR A 45 2.60 8.26 -2.90
CA THR A 45 3.17 7.49 -4.00
C THR A 45 2.38 6.21 -4.25
N PHE A 46 1.98 5.52 -3.17
CA PHE A 46 1.13 4.33 -3.27
C PHE A 46 -0.19 4.64 -3.96
N GLU A 47 -0.90 5.69 -3.53
CA GLU A 47 -2.20 6.07 -4.07
C GLU A 47 -2.11 6.40 -5.56
N LYS A 48 -1.09 7.17 -5.96
CA LYS A 48 -0.84 7.45 -7.38
C LYS A 48 -0.62 6.17 -8.18
N MET A 49 0.29 5.30 -7.73
CA MET A 49 0.60 4.05 -8.44
C MET A 49 -0.60 3.08 -8.46
N TYR A 50 -1.44 3.13 -7.44
CA TYR A 50 -2.70 2.37 -7.39
C TYR A 50 -3.71 2.87 -8.42
N ILE A 51 -3.94 4.19 -8.49
CA ILE A 51 -4.82 4.80 -9.49
C ILE A 51 -4.34 4.47 -10.90
N ASP A 52 -3.05 4.67 -11.18
CA ASP A 52 -2.45 4.37 -12.48
C ASP A 52 -2.66 2.89 -12.88
N LEU A 53 -2.51 1.97 -11.92
CA LEU A 53 -2.76 0.53 -12.14
C LEU A 53 -4.23 0.23 -12.41
N MET A 54 -5.14 0.84 -11.65
CA MET A 54 -6.58 0.65 -11.80
C MET A 54 -7.07 1.17 -13.14
N ASP A 55 -6.58 2.33 -13.58
CA ASP A 55 -6.97 2.94 -14.85
C ASP A 55 -6.46 2.10 -16.03
N ALA A 56 -5.23 1.59 -15.95
CA ALA A 56 -4.72 0.63 -16.94
C ALA A 56 -5.56 -0.66 -16.97
N GLY A 57 -6.00 -1.16 -15.81
CA GLY A 57 -6.86 -2.33 -15.69
C GLY A 57 -8.25 -2.13 -16.29
N LYS A 58 -8.85 -0.96 -16.07
CA LYS A 58 -10.15 -0.58 -16.67
C LYS A 58 -10.05 -0.49 -18.18
N ALA A 59 -9.04 0.20 -18.71
CA ALA A 59 -8.82 0.31 -20.15
C ALA A 59 -8.67 -1.07 -20.80
N PHE A 60 -7.87 -1.95 -20.20
CA PHE A 60 -7.72 -3.33 -20.68
C PHE A 60 -9.05 -4.10 -20.63
N ALA A 61 -9.84 -3.96 -19.57
CA ALA A 61 -11.13 -4.62 -19.45
C ALA A 61 -12.11 -4.16 -20.54
N ASP A 62 -12.18 -2.85 -20.81
CA ASP A 62 -13.02 -2.26 -21.85
C ASP A 62 -12.62 -2.76 -23.25
N GLU A 63 -11.32 -2.75 -23.57
CA GLU A 63 -10.79 -3.25 -24.84
C GLU A 63 -11.12 -4.73 -25.09
N ASN A 64 -11.10 -5.53 -24.02
CA ASN A 64 -11.33 -6.96 -24.07
C ASN A 64 -12.79 -7.36 -23.78
N LYS A 65 -13.70 -6.38 -23.63
CA LYS A 65 -15.13 -6.59 -23.33
C LYS A 65 -15.35 -7.44 -22.07
N LEU A 66 -14.50 -7.28 -21.07
CA LEU A 66 -14.59 -7.96 -19.79
C LEU A 66 -15.60 -7.22 -18.90
N ASN A 67 -16.62 -7.93 -18.42
CA ASN A 67 -17.57 -7.37 -17.47
C ASN A 67 -17.01 -7.44 -16.04
N VAL A 68 -16.32 -6.38 -15.62
CA VAL A 68 -15.70 -6.28 -14.29
C VAL A 68 -16.51 -5.34 -13.39
N ASN A 69 -16.87 -5.82 -12.19
CA ASN A 69 -17.43 -4.97 -11.14
C ASN A 69 -16.30 -4.40 -10.28
N TRP A 70 -16.10 -3.09 -10.36
CA TRP A 70 -15.01 -2.39 -9.67
C TRP A 70 -15.37 -1.95 -8.24
N GLY A 71 -16.60 -2.21 -7.78
CA GLY A 71 -17.12 -1.75 -6.49
C GLY A 71 -17.49 -0.26 -6.50
N ASN A 72 -18.70 0.06 -6.06
CA ASN A 72 -19.16 1.42 -5.73
C ASN A 72 -19.24 1.57 -4.22
#